data_AF-A0A953Q5I7-F1
#
_entry.id   AF-A0A953Q5I7-F1
#
_cell.length_a   1.000
_cell.length_b   1.000
_cell.length_c   1.000
_cell.angle_alpha   90.00
_cell.angle_beta   90.00
_cell.angle_gamma   90.00
#
_symmetry.space_group_name_H-M   'P 1'
#
loop_
_entity.id
_entity.type
_entity.pdbx_description
1 polymer ?
#
loop_
_entity_poly.entity_id
_entity_poly.type
_entity_poly.pdbx_seq_one_letter_code
_entity_poly.pdbx_strand_id
1 'polypeptide(L)'
;MAKTTYFDALRASRLWRSIFRSGTGSSTLHNALAIQQNVFLHLFSTKVRRRMVSFSATWYLGTLTFGTFLILVITGILLMLYYHPSVPQAYADTKDLQFVVSSGLFLRNLHRWSAHAMVFLVFAHMFKVFYRGAYRPPREFNWVIGIVLLIVTLLLSYTGYLLPWDQLAFWAITVGSNIASAVPLFGNKVHFLMLGGNLVNANALLRFYVLHCMILPLAAIFFIAIHFWRIRKDGGLYAYHSEPSTLAAKGSSPPDVAEALPKGVS
;
A
#
# COMPACT_ATOMS: atom_id res chain seq x y z
N MET A 1 13.22 13.97 -46.76
CA MET A 1 12.51 12.72 -46.42
C MET A 1 12.81 12.36 -44.97
N ALA A 2 11.86 12.54 -44.06
CA ALA A 2 12.06 12.25 -42.64
C ALA A 2 11.94 10.73 -42.41
N LYS A 3 12.93 10.14 -41.74
CA LYS A 3 12.93 8.73 -41.32
C LYS A 3 11.83 8.53 -40.26
N THR A 4 10.66 8.04 -40.68
CA THR A 4 9.64 7.54 -39.74
C THR A 4 10.22 6.36 -38.97
N THR A 5 10.40 6.54 -37.66
CA THR A 5 10.94 5.53 -36.76
C THR A 5 9.98 4.34 -36.68
N TYR A 6 10.47 3.12 -36.57
CA TYR A 6 9.66 1.89 -36.44
C TYR A 6 8.61 2.00 -35.30
N PHE A 7 8.94 2.76 -34.26
CA PHE A 7 8.05 3.11 -33.16
C PHE A 7 6.84 3.95 -33.56
N ASP A 8 6.97 4.84 -34.55
CA ASP A 8 5.86 5.68 -35.02
C ASP A 8 4.89 4.88 -35.87
N ALA A 9 5.39 3.91 -36.64
CA ALA A 9 4.56 2.94 -37.36
C ALA A 9 3.78 2.02 -36.39
N LEU A 10 4.42 1.55 -35.31
CA LEU A 10 3.75 0.77 -34.26
C LEU A 10 2.67 1.58 -33.53
N ARG A 11 2.95 2.83 -33.17
CA ARG A 11 1.97 3.73 -32.52
C ARG A 11 0.80 4.09 -33.42
N ALA A 12 1.02 4.13 -34.73
CA ALA A 12 -0.02 4.37 -35.72
C ALA A 12 -0.87 3.11 -36.02
N SER A 13 -0.48 1.92 -35.57
CA SER A 13 -1.23 0.69 -35.85
C SER A 13 -2.63 0.69 -35.22
N ARG A 14 -3.57 -0.02 -35.85
CA ARG A 14 -4.95 -0.20 -35.33
C ARG A 14 -4.97 -0.87 -33.95
N LEU A 15 -4.06 -1.83 -33.72
CA LEU A 15 -3.89 -2.52 -32.44
C LEU A 15 -3.38 -1.59 -31.34
N TRP A 16 -2.41 -0.72 -31.65
CA TRP A 16 -1.93 0.26 -30.67
C TRP A 16 -3.01 1.28 -30.31
N ARG A 17 -3.74 1.79 -31.30
CA ARG A 17 -4.84 2.74 -31.09
C ARG A 17 -6.06 2.13 -30.39
N SER A 18 -6.26 0.81 -30.47
CA SER A 18 -7.33 0.13 -29.72
C SER A 18 -7.00 -0.03 -28.24
N ILE A 19 -5.72 -0.22 -27.89
CA ILE A 19 -5.23 -0.34 -26.52
C ILE A 19 -5.02 1.03 -25.88
N PHE A 20 -4.33 1.94 -26.58
CA PHE A 20 -4.04 3.30 -26.14
C PHE A 20 -4.83 4.30 -26.96
N ARG A 21 -6.08 4.52 -26.54
CA ARG A 21 -7.05 5.34 -27.26
C ARG A 21 -6.81 6.85 -27.13
N SER A 22 -5.88 7.27 -26.27
CA SER A 22 -5.49 8.67 -26.12
C SER A 22 -4.53 9.07 -27.23
N GLY A 23 -4.92 10.04 -28.07
CA GLY A 23 -4.07 10.59 -29.12
C GLY A 23 -2.76 11.22 -28.61
N THR A 24 -1.92 11.73 -29.52
CA THR A 24 -0.70 12.46 -29.17
C THR A 24 -1.04 13.95 -28.96
N GLY A 25 -1.25 14.35 -27.70
CA GLY A 25 -1.52 15.75 -27.35
C GLY A 25 -0.78 16.13 -26.06
N SER A 26 -0.27 17.36 -25.98
CA SER A 26 0.50 17.86 -24.82
C SER A 26 -0.32 18.72 -23.85
N SER A 27 -1.63 18.89 -24.10
CA SER A 27 -2.47 19.75 -23.28
C SER A 27 -2.86 19.09 -21.94
N THR A 28 -3.09 19.92 -20.91
CA THR A 28 -3.51 19.44 -19.57
C THR A 28 -4.81 18.64 -19.64
N LEU A 29 -5.77 19.10 -20.44
CA LEU A 29 -7.06 18.43 -20.64
C LEU A 29 -6.87 17.07 -21.31
N HIS A 30 -6.03 17.01 -22.34
CA HIS A 30 -5.73 15.78 -23.06
C HIS A 30 -5.09 14.73 -22.15
N ASN A 31 -4.12 15.11 -21.33
CA ASN A 31 -3.51 14.21 -20.35
C ASN A 31 -4.51 13.73 -19.28
N ALA A 32 -5.44 14.60 -18.85
CA ALA A 32 -6.49 14.22 -17.91
C ALA A 32 -7.49 13.23 -18.52
N LEU A 33 -7.94 13.47 -19.75
CA LEU A 33 -8.85 12.59 -20.48
C LEU A 33 -8.19 11.26 -20.82
N ALA A 34 -6.93 11.27 -21.25
CA ALA A 34 -6.13 10.07 -21.51
C ALA A 34 -6.03 9.18 -20.27
N ILE A 35 -5.84 9.80 -19.10
CA ILE A 35 -5.74 9.09 -17.82
C ILE A 35 -7.10 8.61 -17.33
N GLN A 36 -8.19 9.35 -17.57
CA GLN A 36 -9.55 8.92 -17.22
C GLN A 36 -10.08 7.78 -18.09
N GLN A 37 -9.69 7.75 -19.38
CA GLN A 37 -10.12 6.72 -20.33
C GLN A 37 -9.34 5.39 -20.17
N ASN A 38 -8.22 5.40 -19.44
CA ASN A 38 -7.40 4.23 -19.21
C ASN A 38 -7.49 3.78 -17.75
N VAL A 39 -8.09 2.60 -17.52
CA VAL A 39 -8.21 1.99 -16.18
C VAL A 39 -6.86 1.92 -15.46
N PHE A 40 -5.79 1.55 -16.18
CA PHE A 40 -4.45 1.44 -15.60
C PHE A 40 -3.81 2.79 -15.27
N LEU A 41 -4.09 3.83 -16.07
CA LEU A 41 -3.53 5.15 -15.83
C LEU A 41 -4.29 5.92 -14.75
N HIS A 42 -5.56 5.57 -14.49
CA HIS A 42 -6.37 6.19 -13.43
C HIS A 42 -5.70 6.08 -12.04
N LEU A 43 -4.92 5.02 -11.80
CA LEU A 43 -4.13 4.83 -10.58
C LEU A 43 -2.99 5.86 -10.43
N PHE A 44 -2.47 6.43 -11.52
CA PHE A 44 -1.38 7.39 -11.47
C PHE A 44 -1.90 8.84 -11.51
N SER A 45 -1.38 9.69 -10.62
CA SER A 45 -1.77 11.11 -10.59
C SER A 45 -1.27 11.84 -11.85
N THR A 46 -2.15 12.64 -12.46
CA THR A 46 -1.83 13.47 -13.65
C THR A 46 -0.87 14.60 -13.31
N LYS A 47 -0.90 15.07 -12.05
CA LYS A 47 -0.08 16.17 -11.54
C LYS A 47 0.32 15.89 -10.10
N VAL A 48 1.60 16.11 -9.79
CA VAL A 48 2.11 16.09 -8.41
C VAL A 48 2.95 17.34 -8.21
N ARG A 49 2.69 18.11 -7.15
CA ARG A 49 3.53 19.26 -6.82
C ARG A 49 4.91 18.75 -6.40
N ARG A 50 5.98 19.28 -6.99
CA ARG A 50 7.36 18.85 -6.75
C ARG A 50 7.75 18.86 -5.25
N ARG A 51 7.22 19.84 -4.48
CA ARG A 51 7.41 19.94 -3.02
C ARG A 51 6.76 18.77 -2.25
N MET A 52 5.69 18.18 -2.75
CA MET A 52 4.98 17.06 -2.12
C MET A 52 5.70 15.72 -2.31
N VAL A 53 6.66 15.63 -3.24
CA VAL A 53 7.50 14.43 -3.47
C VAL A 53 8.88 14.59 -2.80
N SER A 54 9.18 15.74 -2.21
CA SER A 54 10.48 15.92 -1.57
C SER A 54 10.68 14.89 -0.45
N PHE A 55 11.92 14.45 -0.29
CA PHE A 55 12.29 13.53 0.77
C PHE A 55 11.79 14.06 2.13
N SER A 56 12.05 15.33 2.44
CA SER A 56 11.63 15.97 3.69
C SER A 56 10.11 16.02 3.90
N ALA A 57 9.30 15.97 2.84
CA ALA A 57 7.83 15.97 2.95
C ALA A 57 7.26 14.56 3.21
N THR A 58 7.79 13.55 2.53
CA THR A 58 7.19 12.21 2.51
C THR A 58 7.92 11.21 3.38
N TRP A 59 9.24 11.38 3.54
CA TRP A 59 10.21 10.38 3.98
C TRP A 59 10.14 9.08 3.18
N TYR A 60 9.44 9.10 2.03
CA TYR A 60 9.06 7.95 1.22
C TYR A 60 8.46 6.75 1.97
N LEU A 61 8.05 6.90 3.23
CA LEU A 61 7.63 5.77 4.09
C LEU A 61 6.45 4.99 3.51
N GLY A 62 5.45 5.68 2.93
CA GLY A 62 4.31 5.01 2.29
C GLY A 62 4.72 4.23 1.04
N THR A 63 5.61 4.80 0.21
CA THR A 63 6.13 4.12 -0.99
C THR A 63 7.04 2.95 -0.64
N LEU A 64 7.91 3.10 0.37
CA LEU A 64 8.76 2.02 0.86
C LEU A 64 7.94 0.87 1.43
N THR A 65 6.89 1.18 2.20
CA THR A 65 5.93 0.19 2.72
C THR A 65 5.23 -0.57 1.58
N PHE A 66 4.80 0.13 0.55
CA PHE A 66 4.21 -0.52 -0.62
C PHE A 66 5.24 -1.37 -1.38
N GLY A 67 6.48 -0.90 -1.48
CA GLY A 67 7.58 -1.66 -2.06
C GLY A 67 7.86 -2.96 -1.33
N THR A 68 7.92 -2.95 0.01
CA THR A 68 8.09 -4.17 0.81
C THR A 68 6.88 -5.10 0.68
N PHE A 69 5.65 -4.58 0.59
CA PHE A 69 4.47 -5.37 0.29
C PHE A 69 4.57 -6.09 -1.06
N LEU A 70 5.03 -5.42 -2.12
CA LEU A 70 5.24 -6.05 -3.43
C LEU A 70 6.31 -7.15 -3.37
N ILE A 71 7.41 -6.91 -2.67
CA ILE A 71 8.45 -7.93 -2.45
C ILE A 71 7.84 -9.14 -1.74
N LEU A 72 7.03 -8.93 -0.71
CA LEU A 72 6.34 -9.99 0.03
C LEU A 72 5.39 -10.80 -0.85
N VAL A 73 4.58 -10.14 -1.69
CA VAL A 73 3.67 -10.84 -2.61
C VAL A 73 4.46 -11.71 -3.60
N ILE A 74 5.48 -11.14 -4.24
CA ILE A 74 6.30 -11.87 -5.22
C ILE A 74 7.02 -13.05 -4.57
N THR A 75 7.72 -12.80 -3.48
CA THR A 75 8.47 -13.86 -2.78
C THR A 75 7.53 -14.89 -2.15
N GLY A 76 6.36 -14.49 -1.68
CA GLY A 76 5.33 -15.38 -1.13
C GLY A 76 4.79 -16.34 -2.18
N ILE A 77 4.44 -15.84 -3.37
CA ILE A 77 4.00 -16.69 -4.49
C ILE A 77 5.08 -17.71 -4.86
N LEU A 78 6.35 -17.29 -4.90
CA LEU A 78 7.46 -18.21 -5.18
C LEU A 78 7.65 -19.26 -4.08
N LEU A 79 7.49 -18.89 -2.81
CA LEU A 79 7.58 -19.83 -1.68
C LEU A 79 6.42 -20.83 -1.66
N MET A 80 5.22 -20.43 -2.10
CA MET A 80 4.06 -21.33 -2.21
C MET A 80 4.31 -22.52 -3.14
N LEU A 81 5.22 -22.39 -4.11
CA LEU A 81 5.58 -23.49 -5.02
C LEU A 81 6.39 -24.60 -4.34
N TYR A 82 6.98 -24.33 -3.16
CA TYR A 82 7.83 -25.26 -2.43
C TYR A 82 7.25 -25.72 -1.08
N TYR A 83 6.08 -25.21 -0.68
CA TYR A 83 5.54 -25.38 0.66
C TYR A 83 4.21 -26.15 0.65
N HIS A 84 4.15 -27.25 1.39
CA HIS A 84 2.94 -28.04 1.63
C HIS A 84 2.34 -27.69 3.00
N PRO A 85 1.10 -27.18 3.07
CA PRO A 85 0.41 -26.88 4.32
C PRO A 85 -0.14 -28.16 4.98
N SER A 86 0.73 -29.12 5.30
CA SER A 86 0.37 -30.38 5.94
C SER A 86 1.37 -30.76 7.04
N VAL A 87 0.91 -31.45 8.09
CA VAL A 87 1.76 -31.92 9.18
C VAL A 87 2.12 -33.38 8.93
N PRO A 88 3.41 -33.80 9.01
CA PRO A 88 4.58 -33.03 9.46
C PRO A 88 5.34 -32.29 8.34
N GLN A 89 4.88 -32.36 7.09
CA GLN A 89 5.64 -31.91 5.92
C GLN A 89 6.01 -30.41 5.94
N ALA A 90 5.16 -29.53 6.47
CA ALA A 90 5.39 -28.08 6.50
C ALA A 90 6.74 -27.68 7.14
N TYR A 91 7.14 -28.37 8.20
CA TYR A 91 8.42 -28.13 8.87
C TYR A 91 9.59 -28.70 8.05
N ALA A 92 9.40 -29.85 7.40
CA ALA A 92 10.38 -30.45 6.50
C ALA A 92 10.64 -29.54 5.28
N ASP A 93 9.59 -29.05 4.62
CA ASP A 93 9.70 -28.12 3.49
C ASP A 93 10.42 -26.82 3.88
N THR A 94 10.18 -26.35 5.10
CA THR A 94 10.88 -25.17 5.64
C THR A 94 12.39 -25.42 5.82
N LYS A 95 12.79 -26.65 6.15
CA LYS A 95 14.20 -27.08 6.18
C LYS A 95 14.77 -27.26 4.79
N ASP A 96 14.01 -27.83 3.86
CA ASP A 96 14.46 -28.02 2.47
C ASP A 96 14.70 -26.67 1.79
N LEU A 97 13.84 -25.68 2.02
CA LEU A 97 14.07 -24.30 1.60
C LEU A 97 15.38 -23.72 2.18
N GLN A 98 15.78 -24.14 3.37
CA GLN A 98 16.99 -23.65 4.02
C GLN A 98 18.27 -24.35 3.55
N PHE A 99 18.20 -25.66 3.26
CA PHE A 99 19.40 -26.49 3.08
C PHE A 99 19.50 -27.18 1.71
N VAL A 100 18.41 -27.34 0.98
CA VAL A 100 18.35 -28.19 -0.24
C VAL A 100 18.05 -27.36 -1.49
N VAL A 101 17.06 -26.46 -1.42
CA VAL A 101 16.61 -25.67 -2.57
C VAL A 101 17.65 -24.60 -2.91
N SER A 102 18.12 -24.58 -4.16
CA SER A 102 19.02 -23.54 -4.67
C SER A 102 18.37 -22.16 -4.52
N SER A 103 19.08 -21.23 -3.85
CA SER A 103 18.56 -19.89 -3.50
C SER A 103 17.30 -19.89 -2.61
N GLY A 104 16.88 -21.04 -2.05
CA GLY A 104 15.73 -21.14 -1.15
C GLY A 104 15.93 -20.32 0.13
N LEU A 105 17.14 -20.37 0.72
CA LEU A 105 17.49 -19.60 1.90
C LEU A 105 17.39 -18.10 1.64
N PHE A 106 17.88 -17.65 0.48
CA PHE A 106 17.78 -16.25 0.07
C PHE A 106 16.32 -15.82 -0.07
N LEU A 107 15.51 -16.61 -0.79
CA LEU A 107 14.10 -16.32 -0.99
C LEU A 107 13.32 -16.24 0.34
N ARG A 108 13.53 -17.22 1.22
CA ARG A 108 12.90 -17.26 2.56
C ARG A 108 13.33 -16.07 3.42
N ASN A 109 14.62 -15.76 3.45
CA ASN A 109 15.13 -14.63 4.22
C ASN A 109 14.68 -13.30 3.64
N LEU A 110 14.60 -13.15 2.32
CA LEU A 110 14.07 -11.95 1.69
C LEU A 110 12.61 -11.73 2.09
N HIS A 111 11.78 -12.78 2.08
CA HIS A 111 10.39 -12.69 2.54
C HIS A 111 10.32 -12.28 4.02
N ARG A 112 11.09 -12.95 4.89
CA ARG A 112 11.11 -12.67 6.33
C ARG A 112 11.60 -11.25 6.66
N TRP A 113 12.72 -10.82 6.08
CA TRP A 113 13.26 -9.48 6.33
C TRP A 113 12.36 -8.39 5.75
N SER A 114 11.73 -8.64 4.59
CA SER A 114 10.74 -7.72 4.04
C SER A 114 9.51 -7.59 4.92
N ALA A 115 9.08 -8.66 5.60
CA ALA A 115 7.99 -8.64 6.57
C ALA A 115 8.33 -7.75 7.78
N HIS A 116 9.52 -7.95 8.38
CA HIS A 116 9.99 -7.11 9.48
C HIS A 116 10.13 -5.63 9.07
N ALA A 117 10.69 -5.38 7.88
CA ALA A 117 10.80 -4.04 7.33
C ALA A 117 9.43 -3.41 7.09
N MET A 118 8.46 -4.15 6.54
CA MET A 118 7.10 -3.66 6.32
C MET A 118 6.43 -3.26 7.63
N VAL A 119 6.49 -4.11 8.67
CA VAL A 119 5.92 -3.78 9.99
C VAL A 119 6.54 -2.49 10.53
N PHE A 120 7.88 -2.40 10.54
CA PHE A 120 8.57 -1.19 10.98
C PHE A 120 8.17 0.06 10.17
N LEU A 121 8.14 -0.05 8.84
CA LEU A 121 7.81 1.06 7.95
C LEU A 121 6.35 1.52 8.10
N VAL A 122 5.40 0.60 8.31
CA VAL A 122 4.00 0.96 8.60
C VAL A 122 3.92 1.72 9.91
N PHE A 123 4.58 1.26 10.98
CA PHE A 123 4.60 1.99 12.25
C PHE A 123 5.23 3.38 12.10
N ALA A 124 6.37 3.49 11.42
CA ALA A 124 7.01 4.78 11.14
C ALA A 124 6.09 5.68 10.29
N HIS A 125 5.38 5.12 9.31
CA HIS A 125 4.42 5.84 8.48
C HIS A 125 3.27 6.39 9.31
N MET A 126 2.68 5.56 10.18
CA MET A 126 1.61 5.94 11.10
C MET A 126 2.05 7.04 12.04
N PHE A 127 3.22 6.89 12.67
CA PHE A 127 3.83 7.91 13.52
C PHE A 127 3.97 9.23 12.76
N LYS A 128 4.56 9.21 11.56
CA LYS A 128 4.74 10.42 10.76
C LYS A 128 3.41 11.10 10.39
N VAL A 129 2.37 10.34 10.06
CA VAL A 129 1.03 10.91 9.76
C VAL A 129 0.41 11.54 11.00
N PHE A 130 0.57 10.91 12.17
CA PHE A 130 0.12 11.43 13.46
C PHE A 130 0.83 12.73 13.84
N TYR A 131 2.17 12.73 13.86
CA TYR A 131 2.95 13.91 14.27
C TYR A 131 2.79 15.09 13.33
N ARG A 132 2.56 14.85 12.03
CA ARG A 132 2.29 15.93 11.07
C ARG A 132 0.83 16.37 11.02
N GLY A 133 -0.06 15.78 11.83
CA GLY A 133 -1.48 16.11 11.83
C GLY A 133 -2.17 15.84 10.48
N ALA A 134 -1.62 14.95 9.65
CA ALA A 134 -2.12 14.68 8.30
C ALA A 134 -3.43 13.87 8.27
N TYR A 135 -3.88 13.38 9.43
CA TYR A 135 -5.16 12.70 9.63
C TYR A 135 -6.35 13.67 9.78
N ARG A 136 -6.10 14.97 10.00
CA ARG A 136 -7.15 15.99 10.19
C ARG A 136 -8.05 16.14 8.94
N PRO A 137 -9.25 16.74 9.06
CA PRO A 137 -10.12 17.00 7.93
C PRO A 137 -9.36 17.60 6.72
N PRO A 138 -9.61 17.13 5.48
CA PRO A 138 -10.64 16.18 5.04
C PRO A 138 -10.18 14.70 4.93
N ARG A 139 -9.12 14.29 5.64
CA ARG A 139 -8.40 13.01 5.45
C ARG A 139 -8.69 11.93 6.50
N GLU A 140 -9.67 12.16 7.36
CA GLU A 140 -10.04 11.27 8.48
C GLU A 140 -10.41 9.87 8.00
N PHE A 141 -11.14 9.77 6.89
CA PHE A 141 -11.48 8.48 6.28
C PHE A 141 -10.23 7.70 5.85
N ASN A 142 -9.24 8.38 5.28
CA ASN A 142 -7.98 7.74 4.87
C ASN A 142 -7.17 7.26 6.08
N TRP A 143 -7.27 7.98 7.21
CA TRP A 143 -6.64 7.58 8.46
C TRP A 143 -7.25 6.28 9.03
N VAL A 144 -8.57 6.16 9.01
CA VAL A 144 -9.26 4.91 9.42
C VAL A 144 -8.82 3.74 8.53
N ILE A 145 -8.74 3.94 7.22
CA ILE A 145 -8.20 2.93 6.30
C ILE A 145 -6.75 2.57 6.66
N GLY A 146 -5.92 3.57 7.03
CA GLY A 146 -4.55 3.35 7.50
C GLY A 146 -4.49 2.47 8.76
N ILE A 147 -5.39 2.67 9.72
CA ILE A 147 -5.50 1.82 10.92
C ILE A 147 -5.91 0.39 10.54
N VAL A 148 -6.88 0.23 9.64
CA VAL A 148 -7.28 -1.09 9.13
C VAL A 148 -6.10 -1.79 8.45
N LEU A 149 -5.34 -1.08 7.61
CA LEU A 149 -4.14 -1.61 6.97
C LEU A 149 -3.03 -1.97 7.96
N LEU A 150 -2.87 -1.21 9.05
CA LEU A 150 -1.96 -1.57 10.14
C LEU A 150 -2.38 -2.92 10.76
N ILE A 151 -3.66 -3.09 11.09
CA ILE A 151 -4.17 -4.36 11.64
C ILE A 151 -3.98 -5.52 10.66
N VAL A 152 -4.29 -5.32 9.38
CA VAL A 152 -4.07 -6.33 8.33
C VAL A 152 -2.59 -6.68 8.20
N THR A 153 -1.68 -5.70 8.30
CA THR A 153 -0.23 -5.94 8.25
C THR A 153 0.25 -6.77 9.44
N LEU A 154 -0.24 -6.47 10.65
CA LEU A 154 0.08 -7.25 11.84
C LEU A 154 -0.47 -8.68 11.74
N LEU A 155 -1.68 -8.85 11.23
CA LEU A 155 -2.27 -10.16 10.97
C LEU A 155 -1.50 -10.95 9.91
N LEU A 156 -1.07 -10.31 8.82
CA LEU A 156 -0.18 -10.93 7.83
C LEU A 156 1.12 -11.41 8.48
N SER A 157 1.77 -10.54 9.27
CA SER A 157 3.02 -10.90 9.94
C SER A 157 2.83 -12.05 10.95
N TYR A 158 1.74 -12.03 11.71
CA TYR A 158 1.43 -13.08 12.68
C TYR A 158 1.13 -14.40 11.98
N THR A 159 0.20 -14.41 11.02
CA THR A 159 -0.21 -15.65 10.34
C THR A 159 0.92 -16.30 9.54
N GLY A 160 1.81 -15.51 8.92
CA GLY A 160 2.99 -16.03 8.22
C GLY A 160 4.02 -16.63 9.16
N TYR A 161 4.14 -16.11 10.38
CA TYR A 161 5.02 -16.65 11.42
C TYR A 161 4.61 -18.05 11.87
N LEU A 162 3.35 -18.45 11.66
CA LEU A 162 2.83 -19.76 12.09
C LEU A 162 3.15 -20.89 11.09
N LEU A 163 3.43 -20.54 9.83
CA LEU A 163 3.55 -21.51 8.73
C LEU A 163 4.78 -22.43 8.80
N PRO A 164 5.95 -22.02 9.34
CA PRO A 164 7.08 -22.93 9.55
C PRO A 164 6.76 -24.17 10.39
N TRP A 165 5.70 -24.11 11.21
CA TRP A 165 5.24 -25.19 12.08
C TRP A 165 6.34 -25.73 13.03
N ASP A 166 7.19 -24.83 13.51
CA ASP A 166 8.15 -25.12 14.59
C ASP A 166 7.51 -24.97 15.98
N GLN A 167 8.28 -25.23 17.04
CA GLN A 167 7.74 -25.16 18.41
C GLN A 167 7.24 -23.75 18.77
N LEU A 168 7.93 -22.71 18.31
CA LEU A 168 7.52 -21.34 18.60
C LEU A 168 6.22 -20.99 17.86
N ALA A 169 6.06 -21.42 16.60
CA ALA A 169 4.82 -21.28 15.86
C ALA A 169 3.65 -22.01 16.55
N PHE A 170 3.86 -23.24 17.00
CA PHE A 170 2.81 -24.01 17.71
C PHE A 170 2.31 -23.30 18.98
N TRP A 171 3.24 -22.79 19.78
CA TRP A 171 2.88 -22.01 20.98
C TRP A 171 2.27 -20.65 20.63
N ALA A 172 2.73 -20.00 19.57
CA ALA A 172 2.11 -18.75 19.10
C ALA A 172 0.66 -18.95 18.65
N ILE A 173 0.32 -20.08 18.01
CA ILE A 173 -1.06 -20.45 17.70
C ILE A 173 -1.86 -20.62 18.99
N THR A 174 -1.32 -21.41 19.92
CA THR A 174 -2.01 -21.73 21.19
C THR A 174 -2.30 -20.46 22.00
N VAL A 175 -1.32 -19.57 22.15
CA VAL A 175 -1.51 -18.30 22.86
C VAL A 175 -2.48 -17.39 22.11
N GLY A 176 -2.32 -17.26 20.79
CA GLY A 176 -3.19 -16.38 19.99
C GLY A 176 -4.64 -16.82 19.96
N SER A 177 -4.91 -18.14 19.85
CA SER A 177 -6.28 -18.66 19.93
C SER A 177 -6.88 -18.44 21.32
N ASN A 178 -6.10 -18.63 22.39
CA ASN A 178 -6.55 -18.38 23.76
C ASN A 178 -6.85 -16.90 24.04
N ILE A 179 -6.10 -15.97 23.43
CA ILE A 179 -6.44 -14.54 23.50
C ILE A 179 -7.77 -14.29 22.79
N ALA A 180 -7.99 -14.92 21.63
CA ALA A 180 -9.25 -14.79 20.90
C ALA A 180 -10.45 -15.36 21.69
N SER A 181 -10.25 -16.41 22.49
CA SER A 181 -11.32 -17.00 23.32
C SER A 181 -11.76 -16.10 24.48
N ALA A 182 -10.92 -15.14 24.90
CA ALA A 182 -11.24 -14.17 25.95
C ALA A 182 -12.28 -13.12 25.54
N VAL A 183 -12.62 -13.00 24.25
CA VAL A 183 -13.63 -12.05 23.77
C VAL A 183 -15.03 -12.47 24.25
N PRO A 184 -15.78 -11.59 24.95
CA PRO A 184 -17.13 -11.90 25.40
C PRO A 184 -18.06 -12.29 24.25
N LEU A 185 -19.02 -13.20 24.52
CA LEU A 185 -20.06 -13.69 23.60
C LEU A 185 -19.57 -14.55 22.42
N PHE A 186 -18.49 -14.16 21.74
CA PHE A 186 -18.05 -14.78 20.49
C PHE A 186 -16.70 -15.51 20.58
N GLY A 187 -15.94 -15.34 21.67
CA GLY A 187 -14.57 -15.84 21.78
C GLY A 187 -14.44 -17.35 21.50
N ASN A 188 -15.28 -18.17 22.10
CA ASN A 188 -15.25 -19.64 21.88
C ASN A 188 -15.51 -20.02 20.41
N LYS A 189 -16.42 -19.30 19.74
CA LYS A 189 -16.72 -19.53 18.31
C LYS A 189 -15.54 -19.11 17.43
N VAL A 190 -14.89 -17.99 17.75
CA VAL A 190 -13.70 -17.50 17.04
C VAL A 190 -12.53 -18.47 17.24
N HIS A 191 -12.27 -18.92 18.47
CA HIS A 191 -11.25 -19.91 18.78
C HIS A 191 -11.44 -21.19 17.95
N PHE A 192 -12.66 -21.75 17.97
CA PHE A 192 -12.98 -22.95 17.21
C PHE A 192 -12.84 -22.73 15.69
N LEU A 193 -13.23 -21.55 15.19
CA LEU A 193 -13.07 -21.18 13.78
C LEU A 193 -11.59 -21.01 13.40
N MET A 194 -10.74 -20.50 14.28
CA MET A 194 -9.32 -20.36 14.00
C MET A 194 -8.64 -21.72 13.93
N LEU A 195 -8.90 -22.61 14.89
CA LEU A 195 -8.23 -23.91 14.96
C LEU A 195 -8.84 -24.97 14.04
N GLY A 196 -10.13 -24.87 13.71
CA GLY A 196 -10.86 -25.94 13.04
C GLY A 196 -11.05 -27.18 13.90
N GLY A 197 -11.18 -26.96 15.20
CA GLY A 197 -11.32 -27.98 16.24
C GLY A 197 -11.08 -27.37 17.61
N ASN A 198 -10.91 -28.23 18.61
CA ASN A 198 -10.61 -27.82 19.99
C ASN A 198 -9.12 -27.75 20.30
N LEU A 199 -8.27 -28.27 19.40
CA LEU A 199 -6.82 -28.39 19.58
C LEU A 199 -6.11 -27.89 18.32
N VAL A 200 -4.86 -27.46 18.50
CA VAL A 200 -3.98 -27.07 17.40
C VAL A 200 -3.56 -28.32 16.61
N ASN A 201 -3.96 -28.39 15.35
CA ASN A 201 -3.68 -29.54 14.47
C ASN A 201 -3.52 -29.10 13.01
N ALA A 202 -3.49 -30.07 12.08
CA ALA A 202 -3.37 -29.81 10.64
C ALA A 202 -4.46 -28.89 10.06
N ASN A 203 -5.68 -28.88 10.63
CA ASN A 203 -6.74 -27.97 10.18
C ASN A 203 -6.39 -26.51 10.49
N ALA A 204 -5.79 -26.26 11.65
CA ALA A 204 -5.33 -24.91 12.03
C ALA A 204 -4.26 -24.43 11.04
N LEU A 205 -3.29 -25.29 10.70
CA LEU A 205 -2.26 -24.99 9.70
C LEU A 205 -2.85 -24.59 8.35
N LEU A 206 -3.76 -25.41 7.82
CA LEU A 206 -4.41 -25.13 6.54
C LEU A 206 -5.18 -23.81 6.56
N ARG A 207 -5.90 -23.51 7.64
CA ARG A 207 -6.66 -22.26 7.79
C ARG A 207 -5.74 -21.05 7.85
N PHE A 208 -4.66 -21.09 8.63
CA PHE A 208 -3.68 -20.01 8.68
C PHE A 208 -2.95 -19.83 7.35
N TYR A 209 -2.65 -20.91 6.63
CA TYR A 209 -2.09 -20.85 5.29
C TYR A 209 -3.03 -20.13 4.31
N VAL A 210 -4.31 -20.52 4.24
CA VAL A 210 -5.30 -19.85 3.38
C VAL A 210 -5.49 -18.38 3.79
N LEU A 211 -5.52 -18.10 5.09
CA LEU A 211 -5.64 -16.75 5.62
C LEU A 211 -4.44 -15.88 5.19
N HIS A 212 -3.22 -16.41 5.32
CA HIS A 212 -1.98 -15.69 5.02
C HIS A 212 -1.72 -15.51 3.53
N CYS A 213 -1.97 -16.53 2.71
CA CYS A 213 -1.61 -16.53 1.30
C CYS A 213 -2.70 -15.93 0.40
N MET A 214 -3.97 -15.98 0.81
CA MET A 214 -5.10 -15.55 -0.02
C MET A 214 -5.91 -14.43 0.61
N ILE A 215 -6.54 -14.69 1.76
CA ILE A 215 -7.56 -13.77 2.31
C ILE A 215 -6.94 -12.43 2.72
N LEU A 216 -5.87 -12.45 3.53
CA LEU A 216 -5.25 -11.22 4.03
C LEU A 216 -4.52 -10.43 2.93
N PRO A 217 -3.76 -11.04 1.99
CA PRO A 217 -3.16 -10.30 0.89
C PRO A 217 -4.20 -9.64 -0.02
N LEU A 218 -5.31 -10.32 -0.33
CA LEU A 218 -6.39 -9.74 -1.12
C LEU A 218 -7.08 -8.58 -0.39
N ALA A 219 -7.32 -8.73 0.92
CA ALA A 219 -7.84 -7.64 1.75
C ALA A 219 -6.86 -6.45 1.77
N ALA A 220 -5.56 -6.71 1.92
CA ALA A 220 -4.52 -5.67 1.87
C ALA A 220 -4.53 -4.94 0.52
N ILE A 221 -4.56 -5.66 -0.60
CA ILE A 221 -4.63 -5.08 -1.95
C ILE A 221 -5.86 -4.18 -2.09
N PHE A 222 -7.03 -4.66 -1.65
CA PHE A 222 -8.28 -3.90 -1.70
C PHE A 222 -8.20 -2.59 -0.90
N PHE A 223 -7.76 -2.66 0.36
CA PHE A 223 -7.64 -1.47 1.20
C PHE A 223 -6.52 -0.53 0.74
N ILE A 224 -5.40 -1.04 0.23
CA ILE A 224 -4.33 -0.22 -0.38
C ILE A 224 -4.88 0.56 -1.58
N ALA A 225 -5.67 -0.09 -2.44
CA ALA A 225 -6.29 0.57 -3.59
C ALA A 225 -7.20 1.73 -3.16
N ILE A 226 -8.05 1.52 -2.14
CA ILE A 226 -8.90 2.58 -1.57
C ILE A 226 -8.05 3.67 -0.93
N HIS A 227 -7.00 3.30 -0.19
CA HIS A 227 -6.10 4.24 0.48
C HIS A 227 -5.42 5.18 -0.54
N PHE A 228 -4.88 4.65 -1.63
CA PHE A 228 -4.26 5.44 -2.70
C PHE A 228 -5.27 6.28 -3.46
N TRP A 229 -6.44 5.72 -3.76
CA TRP A 229 -7.54 6.46 -4.38
C TRP A 229 -7.93 7.67 -3.53
N ARG A 230 -8.03 7.50 -2.21
CA ARG A 230 -8.42 8.60 -1.31
C ARG A 230 -7.33 9.66 -1.20
N ILE A 231 -6.05 9.27 -1.11
CA ILE A 231 -4.92 10.21 -1.18
C ILE A 231 -5.00 11.08 -2.44
N ARG A 232 -5.32 10.49 -3.60
CA ARG A 232 -5.50 11.23 -4.85
C ARG A 232 -6.69 12.20 -4.79
N LYS A 233 -7.84 11.74 -4.27
CA LYS A 233 -9.06 12.56 -4.15
C LYS A 233 -8.88 13.74 -3.19
N ASP A 234 -8.06 13.58 -2.15
CA ASP A 234 -7.80 14.62 -1.14
C ASP A 234 -6.69 15.61 -1.54
N GLY A 235 -6.31 15.64 -2.83
CA GLY A 235 -5.32 16.60 -3.36
C GLY A 235 -3.86 16.13 -3.31
N GLY A 236 -3.61 14.84 -3.09
CA GLY A 236 -2.27 14.24 -3.11
C GLY A 236 -1.62 14.11 -1.73
N LEU A 237 -0.29 14.05 -1.70
CA LEU A 237 0.49 13.84 -0.46
C LEU A 237 0.46 15.09 0.44
N TYR A 238 0.37 14.89 1.75
CA TYR A 238 0.38 15.99 2.72
C TYR A 238 1.75 16.70 2.76
N ALA A 239 1.75 18.02 2.59
CA ALA A 239 2.90 18.89 2.85
C ALA A 239 2.57 19.86 3.99
N TYR A 240 3.34 19.79 5.07
CA TYR A 240 3.30 20.77 6.15
C TYR A 240 3.63 22.15 5.56
N HIS A 241 2.79 23.16 5.84
CA HIS A 241 2.68 24.51 5.19
C HIS A 241 1.61 24.67 4.09
N SER A 242 0.54 23.90 4.11
CA SER A 242 -0.70 24.33 3.45
C SER A 242 -1.66 24.88 4.49
N GLU A 243 -1.36 26.08 5.01
CA GLU A 243 -2.42 26.94 5.53
C GLU A 243 -3.27 27.40 4.34
N PRO A 244 -4.59 27.17 4.34
CA PRO A 244 -5.49 27.75 3.35
C PRO A 244 -5.65 29.28 3.53
N SER A 245 -5.32 29.81 4.71
CA SER A 245 -5.54 31.21 5.12
C SER A 245 -4.52 32.20 4.53
N THR A 246 -3.29 31.78 4.24
CA THR A 246 -2.22 32.72 3.84
C THR A 246 -2.18 33.05 2.35
N LEU A 247 -2.88 32.27 1.50
CA LEU A 247 -3.01 32.58 0.07
C LEU A 247 -4.26 33.42 -0.25
N ALA A 248 -5.29 33.37 0.59
CA ALA A 248 -6.46 34.24 0.47
C ALA A 248 -6.14 35.70 0.84
N ALA A 249 -5.21 35.92 1.77
CA ALA A 249 -4.84 37.26 2.24
C ALA A 249 -3.92 38.05 1.29
N LYS A 250 -3.37 37.43 0.23
CA LYS A 250 -2.42 38.08 -0.68
C LYS A 250 -3.00 38.46 -2.05
N GLY A 251 -4.34 38.48 -2.16
CA GLY A 251 -5.06 38.75 -3.41
C GLY A 251 -6.00 39.96 -3.39
N SER A 252 -6.08 40.75 -2.31
CA SER A 252 -7.04 41.87 -2.24
C SER A 252 -6.42 43.14 -1.67
N SER A 253 -5.61 43.82 -2.47
CA SER A 253 -5.50 45.28 -2.47
C SER A 253 -4.98 45.73 -3.84
N PRO A 254 -5.80 46.36 -4.70
CA PRO A 254 -5.28 47.14 -5.82
C PRO A 254 -4.50 48.35 -5.27
N PRO A 255 -3.45 48.83 -5.96
CA PRO A 255 -2.85 50.11 -5.60
C PRO A 255 -3.86 51.23 -5.90
N ASP A 256 -4.09 52.11 -4.92
CA ASP A 256 -4.80 53.38 -5.12
C ASP A 256 -4.04 54.19 -6.17
N VAL A 257 -4.53 54.17 -7.40
CA VAL A 257 -4.15 55.10 -8.46
C VAL A 257 -5.24 56.16 -8.51
N ALA A 258 -5.24 57.07 -7.53
CA ALA A 258 -6.12 58.23 -7.53
C ALA A 258 -5.57 59.39 -6.69
N GLU A 259 -4.30 59.75 -6.83
CA GLU A 259 -3.85 61.08 -6.39
C GLU A 259 -2.66 61.58 -7.21
N ALA A 260 -2.96 61.94 -8.46
CA ALA A 260 -2.09 62.76 -9.30
C ALA A 260 -2.94 63.76 -10.09
N LEU A 261 -3.40 64.81 -9.41
CA LEU A 261 -3.87 66.02 -10.08
C LEU A 261 -3.17 67.24 -9.46
N PRO A 262 -2.39 68.00 -10.24
CA PRO A 262 -1.75 69.20 -9.74
C PRO A 262 -2.79 70.30 -9.52
N LYS A 263 -3.00 70.72 -8.27
CA LYS A 263 -3.66 71.99 -7.97
C LYS A 263 -2.62 73.09 -7.93
N GLY A 264 -2.51 73.81 -9.03
CA GLY A 264 -1.94 75.15 -9.07
C GLY A 264 -2.73 76.00 -10.05
N VAL A 265 -3.12 77.20 -9.60
CA VAL A 265 -3.35 78.47 -10.32
C VAL A 265 -4.61 79.19 -9.81
N SER A 266 -4.37 80.45 -9.42
CA SER A 266 -5.20 81.57 -8.95
C SER A 266 -5.89 81.42 -7.59
#